data_AF-G0LZI3-F1
#
_entry.id   AF-G0LZI3-F1
#
_cell.length_a   1.000
_cell.length_b   1.000
_cell.length_c   1.000
_cell.angle_alpha   90.00
_cell.angle_beta   90.00
_cell.angle_gamma   90.00
#
_symmetry.space_group_name_H-M   'P 1'
#
loop_
_entity.id
_entity.type
_entity.pdbx_description
1 polymer ?
#
loop_
_entity_poly.entity_id
_entity_poly.type
_entity_poly.pdbx_seq_one_letter_code
_entity_poly.pdbx_strand_id
1 'polypeptide(L)'
;MEFTLRTWLLGGTRTEFDHTLVVQQEAVEQLKPFFRQRVRWCQGAVQCMHYLPALWRSPYLNSFQKVDTSIWILMPITGCIVPATSLVTLTILIQRSLVHWQAGWHHLAIGTLVMIALATCCVLAALYQRNCTTVHQPMSLACAIREALSFQAFLLIISLTPYVAIYRQLRGQTAWAKTHHGTVIRPRKYAGLKRSY
;
A
#
# COMPACT_ATOMS: atom_id res chain seq x y z
N MET A 1 7.55 11.53 8.16
CA MET A 1 7.79 12.08 6.81
C MET A 1 8.08 13.57 6.88
N GLU A 2 7.13 14.42 7.29
CA GLU A 2 7.36 15.88 7.35
C GLU A 2 8.60 16.27 8.16
N PHE A 3 8.78 15.70 9.35
CA PHE A 3 9.96 15.93 10.18
C PHE A 3 11.27 15.67 9.42
N THR A 4 11.38 14.49 8.78
CA THR A 4 12.53 14.08 7.98
C THR A 4 12.78 15.01 6.78
N LEU A 5 11.71 15.42 6.09
CA LEU A 5 11.81 16.38 4.98
C LEU A 5 12.38 17.71 5.46
N ARG A 6 11.87 18.25 6.58
CA ARG A 6 12.37 19.50 7.16
C ARG A 6 13.84 19.38 7.56
N THR A 7 14.24 18.29 8.21
CA THR A 7 15.65 18.10 8.62
C THR A 7 16.61 18.00 7.44
N TRP A 8 16.22 17.31 6.37
CA TRP A 8 17.01 17.25 5.13
C TRP A 8 17.11 18.60 4.43
N LEU A 9 16.01 19.35 4.37
CA LEU A 9 15.98 20.68 3.75
C LEU A 9 16.81 21.72 4.51
N LEU A 10 16.92 21.57 5.83
CA LEU A 10 17.74 22.44 6.70
C LEU A 10 19.23 22.03 6.71
N GLY A 11 19.62 20.98 5.98
CA GLY A 11 21.01 20.49 5.93
C GLY A 11 21.50 19.86 7.25
N GLY A 12 20.59 19.51 8.17
CA GLY A 12 20.93 19.25 9.57
C GLY A 12 21.40 17.83 9.88
N THR A 13 20.94 16.81 9.15
CA THR A 13 21.25 15.41 9.49
C THR A 13 21.17 14.45 8.31
N ARG A 14 22.12 13.51 8.24
CA ARG A 14 22.08 12.35 7.36
C ARG A 14 21.23 11.25 8.00
N THR A 15 20.36 10.62 7.22
CA THR A 15 19.57 9.47 7.65
C THR A 15 20.15 8.20 7.06
N GLU A 16 20.38 7.20 7.91
CA GLU A 16 20.86 5.89 7.50
C GLU A 16 19.87 4.82 7.98
N PHE A 17 19.74 3.75 7.19
CA PHE A 17 18.91 2.61 7.54
C PHE A 17 19.80 1.53 8.16
N ASP A 18 19.52 1.20 9.42
CA ASP A 18 20.18 0.10 10.12
C ASP A 18 19.20 -1.07 10.25
N HIS A 19 19.57 -2.20 9.66
CA HIS A 19 18.75 -3.42 9.65
C HIS A 19 18.79 -4.17 10.99
N THR A 20 19.74 -3.85 11.87
CA THR A 20 19.86 -4.42 13.23
C THR A 20 18.92 -3.74 14.23
N LEU A 21 18.46 -2.52 13.92
CA LEU A 21 17.50 -1.79 14.75
C LEU A 21 16.08 -2.27 14.47
N VAL A 22 15.70 -3.41 15.05
CA VAL A 22 14.38 -4.01 14.88
C VAL A 22 13.40 -3.54 15.96
N VAL A 23 12.29 -2.93 15.53
CA VAL A 23 11.17 -2.56 16.41
C VAL A 23 9.97 -3.46 16.18
N GLN A 24 9.38 -3.97 17.25
CA GLN A 24 8.13 -4.72 17.16
C GLN A 24 6.95 -3.76 17.01
N GLN A 25 6.17 -3.92 15.95
CA GLN A 25 4.98 -3.13 15.68
C GLN A 25 3.73 -4.01 15.81
N GLU A 26 2.75 -3.52 16.55
CA GLU A 26 1.44 -4.17 16.64
C GLU A 26 0.63 -3.83 15.38
N ALA A 27 0.09 -4.86 14.73
CA ALA A 27 -0.78 -4.70 13.57
C ALA A 27 -2.19 -4.26 14.01
N VAL A 28 -2.82 -3.41 13.20
CA VAL A 28 -4.22 -3.03 13.42
C VAL A 28 -5.12 -4.15 12.93
N GLU A 29 -5.79 -4.85 13.85
CA GLU A 29 -6.57 -6.06 13.53
C GLU A 29 -7.96 -5.77 12.92
N GLN A 30 -8.50 -4.58 13.17
CA GLN A 30 -9.83 -4.22 12.73
C GLN A 30 -9.77 -3.37 11.44
N LEU A 31 -10.62 -3.72 10.47
CA LEU A 31 -10.68 -3.07 9.16
C LEU A 31 -10.91 -1.56 9.24
N LYS A 32 -11.84 -1.10 10.08
CA LYS A 32 -12.21 0.33 10.17
C LYS A 32 -11.09 1.19 10.78
N PRO A 33 -10.47 0.83 11.92
CA PRO A 33 -9.25 1.50 12.41
C PRO A 33 -8.10 1.44 11.41
N PHE A 34 -7.89 0.31 10.73
CA PHE A 34 -6.85 0.16 9.71
C PHE A 34 -7.08 1.12 8.53
N PHE A 35 -8.30 1.19 8.01
CA PHE A 35 -8.65 2.11 6.92
C PHE A 35 -8.41 3.57 7.31
N ARG A 36 -8.83 3.97 8.53
CA ARG A 36 -8.55 5.31 9.07
C ARG A 36 -7.05 5.61 9.16
N GLN A 37 -6.25 4.62 9.57
CA GLN A 37 -4.80 4.74 9.64
C GLN A 37 -4.20 4.99 8.24
N ARG A 38 -4.66 4.25 7.22
CA ARG A 38 -4.18 4.41 5.84
C ARG A 38 -4.59 5.74 5.21
N VAL A 39 -5.85 6.16 5.40
CA VAL A 39 -6.32 7.50 4.99
C VAL A 39 -5.42 8.59 5.60
N ARG A 40 -5.06 8.47 6.88
CA ARG A 40 -4.16 9.43 7.54
C ARG A 40 -2.77 9.46 6.90
N TRP A 41 -2.21 8.32 6.51
CA TRP A 41 -0.91 8.28 5.82
C TRP A 41 -0.97 8.95 4.45
N CYS A 42 -2.00 8.64 3.66
CA CYS A 42 -2.24 9.30 2.38
C CYS A 42 -2.41 10.81 2.56
N GLN A 43 -3.16 11.25 3.56
CA GLN A 43 -3.37 12.67 3.84
C GLN A 43 -2.07 13.38 4.23
N GLY A 44 -1.23 12.76 5.06
CA GLY A 44 0.09 13.30 5.41
C GLY A 44 1.01 13.43 4.19
N ALA A 45 0.98 12.47 3.26
CA ALA A 45 1.73 12.57 2.00
C ALA A 45 1.20 13.70 1.11
N VAL A 46 -0.13 13.85 0.97
CA VAL A 46 -0.75 14.99 0.26
C VAL A 46 -0.34 16.32 0.88
N GLN A 47 -0.30 16.43 2.21
CA GLN A 47 0.21 17.63 2.89
C GLN A 47 1.68 17.88 2.57
N CYS A 48 2.52 16.84 2.50
CA CYS A 48 3.93 16.99 2.17
C CYS A 48 4.22 17.42 0.72
N MET A 49 3.23 17.43 -0.19
CA MET A 49 3.41 17.83 -1.59
C MET A 49 3.97 19.24 -1.74
N HIS A 50 3.66 20.16 -0.83
CA HIS A 50 4.17 21.54 -0.89
C HIS A 50 5.69 21.62 -0.68
N TYR A 51 6.34 20.57 -0.13
CA TYR A 51 7.79 20.51 0.01
C TYR A 51 8.50 20.04 -1.27
N LEU A 52 7.79 19.53 -2.29
CA LEU A 52 8.40 19.01 -3.51
C LEU A 52 9.29 20.05 -4.23
N PRO A 53 8.87 21.31 -4.45
CA PRO A 53 9.73 22.30 -5.09
C PRO A 53 11.01 22.58 -4.30
N ALA A 54 10.91 22.64 -2.97
CA ALA A 54 12.06 22.83 -2.09
C ALA A 54 13.00 21.62 -2.09
N LEU A 55 12.44 20.40 -2.13
CA LEU A 55 13.18 19.15 -2.22
C LEU A 55 14.06 19.11 -3.48
N TRP A 56 13.50 19.49 -4.64
CA TRP A 56 14.23 19.47 -5.90
C TRP A 56 15.30 20.55 -6.00
N ARG A 57 15.06 21.73 -5.44
CA ARG A 57 16.02 22.85 -5.38
C ARG A 57 17.13 22.64 -4.34
N SER A 58 16.93 21.76 -3.36
CA SER A 58 17.90 21.56 -2.29
C SER A 58 19.22 20.96 -2.81
N PRO A 59 20.38 21.53 -2.44
CA PRO A 59 21.70 20.97 -2.75
C PRO A 59 22.09 19.82 -1.81
N TYR A 60 21.37 19.63 -0.70
CA TYR A 60 21.74 18.68 0.36
C TYR A 60 21.30 17.24 0.08
N LEU A 61 20.43 17.02 -0.92
CA LEU A 61 19.90 15.70 -1.25
C LEU A 61 20.48 15.15 -2.55
N ASN A 62 20.78 13.85 -2.56
CA ASN A 62 21.13 13.13 -3.78
C ASN A 62 19.90 12.99 -4.70
N SER A 63 20.12 12.95 -6.01
CA SER A 63 19.11 12.71 -7.05
C SER A 63 18.24 11.48 -6.76
N PHE A 64 18.82 10.38 -6.26
CA PHE A 64 18.05 9.19 -5.90
C PHE A 64 17.03 9.47 -4.78
N GLN A 65 17.45 10.16 -3.71
CA GLN A 65 16.56 10.52 -2.60
C GLN A 65 15.44 11.45 -3.05
N LYS A 66 15.74 12.39 -3.96
CA LYS A 66 14.75 13.30 -4.54
C LYS A 66 13.68 12.52 -5.30
N VAL A 67 14.09 11.58 -6.15
CA VAL A 67 13.17 10.76 -6.95
C VAL A 67 12.33 9.84 -6.06
N ASP A 68 12.96 9.04 -5.20
CA ASP A 68 12.26 8.11 -4.30
C ASP A 68 11.23 8.85 -3.42
N THR A 69 11.65 9.93 -2.76
CA THR A 69 10.76 10.73 -1.92
C THR A 69 9.62 11.36 -2.73
N SER A 70 9.89 11.82 -3.96
CA SER A 70 8.84 12.36 -4.84
C SER A 70 7.81 11.29 -5.21
N ILE A 71 8.24 10.06 -5.52
CA ILE A 71 7.34 8.93 -5.80
C ILE A 71 6.44 8.65 -4.60
N TRP A 72 7.00 8.60 -3.39
CA TRP A 72 6.24 8.37 -2.16
C TRP A 72 5.25 9.50 -1.84
N ILE A 73 5.62 10.76 -2.06
CA ILE A 73 4.74 11.91 -1.86
C ILE A 73 3.58 11.90 -2.88
N LEU A 74 3.86 11.52 -4.13
CA LEU A 74 2.87 11.50 -5.22
C LEU A 74 2.01 10.24 -5.26
N MET A 75 2.38 9.20 -4.49
CA MET A 75 1.65 7.93 -4.40
C MET A 75 0.13 8.09 -4.15
N PRO A 76 -0.37 9.02 -3.32
CA PRO A 76 -1.81 9.22 -3.16
C PRO A 76 -2.51 9.68 -4.45
N ILE A 77 -1.84 10.49 -5.28
CA ILE A 77 -2.41 10.99 -6.54
C ILE A 77 -2.47 9.87 -7.57
N THR A 78 -1.37 9.14 -7.74
CA THR A 78 -1.33 7.97 -8.64
C THR A 78 -2.30 6.88 -8.15
N GLY A 79 -2.46 6.73 -6.83
CA GLY A 79 -3.44 5.85 -6.20
C GLY A 79 -4.91 6.21 -6.47
N CYS A 80 -5.21 7.43 -6.92
CA CYS A 80 -6.53 7.78 -7.46
C CYS A 80 -6.61 7.56 -8.97
N ILE A 81 -5.58 7.99 -9.71
CA ILE A 81 -5.60 7.97 -11.18
C ILE A 81 -5.61 6.52 -11.70
N VAL A 82 -4.70 5.68 -11.22
CA VAL A 82 -4.51 4.32 -11.76
C VAL A 82 -5.75 3.44 -11.60
N PRO A 83 -6.40 3.33 -10.42
CA PRO A 83 -7.62 2.53 -10.31
C PRO A 83 -8.77 3.07 -11.15
N ALA A 84 -8.93 4.39 -11.23
CA ALA A 84 -9.99 5.02 -12.03
C ALA A 84 -9.81 4.74 -13.53
N THR A 85 -8.60 4.96 -14.06
CA THR A 85 -8.31 4.70 -15.49
C THR A 85 -8.36 3.21 -15.80
N SER A 86 -7.93 2.34 -14.88
CA SER A 86 -8.03 0.89 -15.03
C SER A 86 -9.49 0.43 -15.12
N LEU A 87 -10.36 0.99 -14.28
CA LEU A 87 -11.80 0.69 -14.31
C LEU A 87 -12.42 1.11 -15.64
N VAL A 88 -12.15 2.34 -16.09
CA VAL A 88 -12.64 2.83 -17.39
C VAL A 88 -12.13 1.94 -18.53
N THR A 89 -10.84 1.62 -18.55
CA THR A 89 -10.24 0.77 -19.59
C THR A 89 -10.88 -0.62 -19.60
N LEU A 90 -11.11 -1.23 -18.43
CA LEU A 90 -11.77 -2.52 -18.30
C LEU A 90 -13.21 -2.47 -18.83
N THR A 91 -13.98 -1.42 -18.52
CA THR A 91 -15.36 -1.28 -19.02
C THR A 91 -15.42 -1.16 -20.53
N ILE A 92 -14.53 -0.36 -21.14
CA ILE A 92 -14.42 -0.23 -22.60
C ILE A 92 -14.04 -1.57 -23.23
N LEU A 93 -13.10 -2.29 -22.60
CA LEU A 93 -12.63 -3.58 -23.10
C LEU A 93 -13.74 -4.64 -23.10
N ILE A 94 -14.52 -4.71 -22.01
CA ILE A 94 -15.68 -5.61 -21.91
C ILE A 94 -16.73 -5.24 -22.95
N GLN A 95 -17.10 -3.96 -23.06
CA GLN A 95 -18.09 -3.49 -24.03
C GLN A 95 -17.68 -3.87 -25.45
N ARG A 96 -16.43 -3.60 -25.85
CA ARG A 96 -15.92 -3.95 -27.17
C ARG A 96 -15.85 -5.45 -27.41
N SER A 97 -15.52 -6.24 -26.38
CA SER A 97 -15.52 -7.70 -26.47
C SER A 97 -16.92 -8.28 -26.70
N LEU A 98 -17.97 -7.66 -26.13
CA LEU A 98 -19.35 -8.09 -26.32
C LEU A 98 -19.89 -7.73 -27.71
N VAL A 99 -19.53 -6.55 -28.23
CA VAL A 99 -20.01 -6.07 -29.54
C VAL A 99 -19.25 -6.72 -30.71
N HIS A 100 -17.94 -6.94 -30.57
CA HIS A 100 -17.08 -7.47 -31.63
C HIS A 100 -16.41 -8.78 -31.23
N TRP A 101 -17.22 -9.80 -30.92
CA TRP A 101 -16.73 -11.08 -30.42
C TRP A 101 -15.78 -11.80 -31.39
N GLN A 102 -16.04 -11.74 -32.70
CA GLN A 102 -15.25 -12.42 -33.73
C GLN A 102 -14.14 -11.55 -34.34
N ALA A 103 -14.09 -10.25 -34.00
CA ALA A 103 -13.18 -9.30 -34.61
C ALA A 103 -12.54 -8.40 -33.54
N GLY A 104 -11.36 -8.78 -33.06
CA GLY A 104 -10.52 -7.89 -32.26
C GLY A 104 -9.50 -8.61 -31.38
N TRP A 105 -8.62 -7.85 -30.75
CA TRP A 105 -7.64 -8.37 -29.79
C TRP A 105 -8.15 -8.29 -28.33
N HIS A 106 -9.38 -7.82 -28.15
CA HIS A 106 -9.96 -7.45 -26.85
C HIS A 106 -10.16 -8.67 -25.93
N HIS A 107 -10.62 -9.80 -26.46
CA HIS A 107 -10.77 -11.04 -25.69
C HIS A 107 -9.42 -11.63 -25.26
N LEU A 108 -8.37 -11.49 -26.10
CA LEU A 108 -7.01 -11.89 -25.74
C LEU A 108 -6.46 -10.99 -24.62
N ALA A 109 -6.71 -9.68 -24.69
CA ALA A 109 -6.36 -8.75 -23.62
C ALA A 109 -7.09 -9.07 -22.30
N ILE A 110 -8.39 -9.38 -22.32
CA ILE A 110 -9.12 -9.82 -21.11
C ILE A 110 -8.53 -11.13 -20.59
N GLY A 111 -8.30 -12.11 -21.46
CA GLY A 111 -7.71 -13.40 -21.08
C GLY A 111 -6.34 -13.26 -20.42
N THR A 112 -5.47 -12.42 -20.99
CA THR A 112 -4.15 -12.14 -20.40
C THR A 112 -4.24 -11.44 -19.05
N LEU A 113 -5.15 -10.46 -18.88
CA LEU A 113 -5.40 -9.81 -17.59
C LEU A 113 -5.88 -10.82 -16.52
N VAL A 114 -6.81 -11.70 -16.88
CA VAL A 114 -7.29 -12.77 -15.99
C VAL A 114 -6.15 -13.72 -15.63
N MET A 115 -5.32 -14.12 -16.60
CA MET A 115 -4.16 -14.98 -16.34
C MET A 115 -3.15 -14.33 -15.39
N ILE A 116 -2.86 -13.03 -15.56
CA ILE A 116 -1.98 -12.28 -14.65
C ILE A 116 -2.59 -12.23 -13.23
N ALA A 117 -3.90 -11.98 -13.12
CA ALA A 117 -4.59 -11.94 -11.83
C ALA A 117 -4.55 -13.31 -11.13
N LEU A 118 -4.81 -14.39 -11.87
CA LEU A 118 -4.73 -15.77 -11.35
C LEU A 118 -3.30 -16.11 -10.92
N ALA A 119 -2.29 -15.82 -11.75
CA ALA A 119 -0.89 -16.04 -11.42
C ALA A 119 -0.49 -15.27 -10.14
N THR A 120 -0.93 -14.02 -10.01
CA THR A 120 -0.68 -13.20 -8.81
C THR A 120 -1.33 -13.83 -7.56
N CYS A 121 -2.55 -14.34 -7.68
CA CYS A 121 -3.22 -15.05 -6.58
C CYS A 121 -2.47 -16.33 -6.19
N CYS A 122 -2.00 -17.11 -7.17
CA CYS A 122 -1.20 -18.31 -6.92
C CYS A 122 0.12 -17.98 -6.23
N VAL A 123 0.83 -16.95 -6.67
CA VAL A 123 2.08 -16.50 -6.05
C VAL A 123 1.85 -16.06 -4.61
N LEU A 124 0.82 -15.25 -4.36
CA LEU A 124 0.47 -14.81 -3.00
C LEU A 124 0.09 -15.98 -2.09
N ALA A 125 -0.70 -16.93 -2.59
CA ALA A 125 -1.05 -18.14 -1.85
C ALA A 125 0.19 -18.98 -1.50
N ALA A 126 1.11 -19.16 -2.45
CA ALA A 126 2.36 -19.89 -2.24
C ALA A 126 3.28 -19.20 -1.23
N LEU A 127 3.43 -17.87 -1.32
CA LEU A 127 4.21 -17.08 -0.37
C LEU A 127 3.59 -17.13 1.03
N TYR A 128 2.27 -17.02 1.12
CA TYR A 128 1.56 -17.10 2.39
C TYR A 128 1.73 -18.48 3.04
N GLN A 129 1.55 -19.55 2.28
CA GLN A 129 1.76 -20.92 2.76
C GLN A 129 3.21 -21.16 3.20
N ARG A 130 4.20 -20.68 2.43
CA ARG A 130 5.62 -20.77 2.78
C ARG A 130 5.89 -20.07 4.12
N ASN A 131 5.40 -18.85 4.30
CA ASN A 131 5.59 -18.08 5.52
C ASN A 131 4.93 -18.76 6.73
N CYS A 132 3.71 -19.30 6.56
CA CYS A 132 3.01 -20.07 7.58
C CYS A 132 3.79 -21.33 8.01
N THR A 133 4.37 -22.07 7.07
CA THR A 133 5.23 -23.21 7.36
C THR A 133 6.50 -22.80 8.10
N THR A 134 7.12 -21.67 7.73
CA THR A 134 8.30 -21.13 8.45
C THR A 134 7.98 -20.77 9.91
N VAL A 135 6.75 -20.34 10.21
CA VAL A 135 6.30 -20.01 11.57
C VAL A 135 5.66 -21.23 12.27
N HIS A 136 5.87 -22.45 11.75
CA HIS A 136 5.33 -23.72 12.29
C HIS A 136 3.79 -23.73 12.42
N GLN A 137 3.09 -23.03 11.55
CA GLN A 137 1.62 -23.02 11.46
C GLN A 137 1.20 -23.43 10.04
N PRO A 138 1.42 -24.69 9.62
CA PRO A 138 1.12 -25.12 8.26
C PRO A 138 -0.36 -24.99 7.96
N MET A 139 -0.68 -24.56 6.74
CA MET A 139 -2.04 -24.36 6.26
C MET A 139 -2.30 -25.14 4.98
N SER A 140 -3.56 -25.49 4.74
CA SER A 140 -3.98 -26.14 3.50
C SER A 140 -3.95 -25.18 2.31
N LEU A 141 -3.73 -25.71 1.11
CA LEU A 141 -3.69 -24.94 -0.13
C LEU A 141 -5.00 -24.18 -0.38
N ALA A 142 -6.15 -24.83 -0.13
CA ALA A 142 -7.47 -24.20 -0.29
C ALA A 142 -7.65 -22.98 0.63
N CYS A 143 -7.16 -23.07 1.87
CA CYS A 143 -7.15 -21.94 2.78
C CYS A 143 -6.24 -20.82 2.25
N ALA A 144 -5.06 -21.15 1.73
CA ALA A 144 -4.12 -20.16 1.19
C ALA A 144 -4.69 -19.40 -0.02
N ILE A 145 -5.38 -20.12 -0.92
CA ILE A 145 -6.08 -19.50 -2.06
C ILE A 145 -7.20 -18.58 -1.58
N ARG A 146 -8.01 -19.04 -0.61
CA ARG A 146 -9.07 -18.20 -0.03
C ARG A 146 -8.51 -16.93 0.59
N GLU A 147 -7.43 -17.02 1.36
CA GLU A 147 -6.80 -15.83 1.96
C GLU A 147 -6.19 -14.91 0.89
N ALA A 148 -5.59 -15.45 -0.17
CA ALA A 148 -5.11 -14.65 -1.30
C ALA A 148 -6.26 -13.89 -2.01
N LEU A 149 -7.40 -14.53 -2.21
CA LEU A 149 -8.60 -13.88 -2.77
C LEU A 149 -9.18 -12.83 -1.83
N SER A 150 -9.30 -13.12 -0.54
CA SER A 150 -9.71 -12.16 0.48
C SER A 150 -8.79 -10.95 0.52
N PHE A 151 -7.49 -11.16 0.33
CA PHE A 151 -6.50 -10.08 0.25
C PHE A 151 -6.72 -9.19 -0.98
N GLN A 152 -7.07 -9.74 -2.15
CA GLN A 152 -7.44 -8.95 -3.32
C GLN A 152 -8.67 -8.07 -3.05
N ALA A 153 -9.72 -8.63 -2.46
CA ALA A 153 -10.91 -7.85 -2.08
C ALA A 153 -10.56 -6.74 -1.08
N PHE A 154 -9.67 -7.03 -0.13
CA PHE A 154 -9.16 -6.05 0.81
C PHE A 154 -8.36 -4.92 0.14
N LEU A 155 -7.54 -5.22 -0.88
CA LEU A 155 -6.84 -4.20 -1.67
C LEU A 155 -7.81 -3.26 -2.41
N LEU A 156 -8.94 -3.76 -2.90
CA LEU A 156 -9.99 -2.92 -3.48
C LEU A 156 -10.56 -1.93 -2.45
N ILE A 157 -10.80 -2.38 -1.22
CA ILE A 157 -11.23 -1.48 -0.13
C ILE A 157 -10.15 -0.44 0.16
N ILE A 158 -8.88 -0.84 0.26
CA ILE A 158 -7.76 0.09 0.49
C ILE A 158 -7.59 1.07 -0.66
N SER A 159 -7.90 0.70 -1.91
CA SER A 159 -7.77 1.60 -3.06
C SER A 159 -8.63 2.87 -2.93
N LEU A 160 -9.65 2.87 -2.04
CA LEU A 160 -10.48 4.04 -1.73
C LEU A 160 -9.82 5.02 -0.76
N THR A 161 -8.76 4.62 -0.06
CA THR A 161 -8.06 5.45 0.94
C THR A 161 -7.52 6.78 0.40
N PRO A 162 -6.85 6.86 -0.78
CA PRO A 162 -6.37 8.13 -1.30
C PRO A 162 -7.51 9.10 -1.67
N TYR A 163 -8.63 8.61 -2.21
CA TYR A 163 -9.80 9.43 -2.51
C TYR A 163 -10.37 10.09 -1.26
N VAL A 164 -10.54 9.31 -0.19
CA VAL A 164 -11.02 9.83 1.10
C VAL A 164 -10.01 10.81 1.71
N ALA A 165 -8.71 10.55 1.58
CA ALA A 165 -7.67 11.43 2.10
C ALA A 165 -7.66 12.80 1.40
N ILE A 166 -7.74 12.82 0.06
CA ILE A 166 -7.82 14.05 -0.73
C ILE A 166 -9.10 14.81 -0.38
N TYR A 167 -10.25 14.13 -0.33
CA TYR A 167 -11.53 14.74 0.06
C TYR A 167 -11.47 15.39 1.45
N ARG A 168 -10.89 14.72 2.45
CA ARG A 168 -10.69 15.28 3.80
C ARG A 168 -9.77 16.49 3.80
N GLN A 169 -8.69 16.45 3.01
CA GLN A 169 -7.76 17.55 2.88
C GLN A 169 -8.44 18.78 2.24
N LEU A 170 -9.24 18.58 1.19
CA LEU A 170 -10.01 19.65 0.54
C LEU A 170 -11.06 20.27 1.48
N ARG A 171 -11.64 19.49 2.39
CA ARG A 171 -12.56 19.99 3.43
C ARG A 171 -11.87 20.57 4.67
N GLY A 172 -10.54 20.70 4.68
CA GLY A 172 -9.79 21.23 5.82
C GLY A 172 -9.80 20.33 7.06
N GLN A 173 -10.17 19.06 6.95
CA GLN A 173 -10.25 18.13 8.08
C GLN A 173 -8.86 17.57 8.43
N THR A 174 -8.10 18.30 9.24
CA THR A 174 -6.73 17.94 9.61
C THR A 174 -6.60 17.23 10.97
N ALA A 175 -7.72 16.83 11.57
CA ALA A 175 -7.72 16.21 12.90
C ALA A 175 -6.87 14.91 12.95
N TRP A 176 -5.82 14.94 13.78
CA TRP A 176 -4.91 13.84 14.06
C TRP A 176 -5.44 12.91 15.15
N ALA A 177 -6.59 12.26 14.91
CA ALA A 177 -7.08 11.24 15.83
C ALA A 177 -6.18 9.99 15.76
N LYS A 178 -5.34 9.79 16.78
CA LYS A 178 -4.55 8.57 16.93
C LYS A 178 -5.49 7.39 17.16
N THR A 179 -5.26 6.28 16.45
CA THR A 179 -5.98 5.03 16.72
C THR A 179 -5.60 4.53 18.11
N HIS A 180 -6.60 4.18 18.92
CA HIS A 180 -6.37 3.57 20.22
C HIS A 180 -5.65 2.24 20.01
N HIS A 181 -4.50 2.04 20.64
CA HIS A 181 -3.83 0.75 20.69
C HIS A 181 -4.41 0.01 21.90
N GLY A 182 -4.67 -1.28 21.74
CA GLY A 182 -5.37 -2.08 22.74
C GLY A 182 -4.45 -2.39 23.92
N THR A 183 -4.91 -2.11 25.12
CA THR A 183 -4.39 -2.57 26.42
C THR A 183 -4.60 -4.09 26.64
N VAL A 184 -4.87 -4.86 25.58
CA VAL A 184 -5.20 -6.27 25.69
C VAL A 184 -3.90 -7.06 25.74
N ILE A 185 -3.51 -7.48 26.95
CA ILE A 185 -2.44 -8.45 27.16
C ILE A 185 -2.87 -9.77 26.50
N ARG A 186 -2.42 -10.01 25.27
CA ARG A 186 -2.59 -11.31 24.61
C ARG A 186 -1.39 -12.21 24.93
N PRO A 187 -1.61 -13.52 25.10
CA PRO A 187 -0.50 -14.46 25.23
C PRO A 187 0.40 -14.33 24.01
N ARG A 188 1.72 -14.20 24.22
CA ARG A 188 2.71 -14.03 23.15
C ARG A 188 2.73 -15.27 22.25
N LYS A 189 1.85 -15.32 21.26
CA LYS A 189 1.79 -16.36 20.24
C LYS A 189 3.06 -16.43 19.37
N TYR A 190 3.90 -15.39 19.46
CA TYR A 190 5.15 -15.23 18.72
C TYR A 190 6.40 -15.12 19.61
N ALA A 191 6.31 -15.50 20.90
CA ALA A 191 7.46 -15.45 21.82
C ALA A 191 8.68 -16.26 21.33
N GLY A 192 8.44 -17.28 20.51
CA GLY A 192 9.47 -18.18 19.97
C GLY A 192 10.08 -17.74 18.64
N LEU A 193 9.62 -16.65 18.02
CA LEU A 193 10.36 -16.07 16.89
C LEU A 193 11.66 -15.52 17.47
N LYS A 194 12.78 -16.18 17.15
CA LYS A 194 14.10 -15.79 17.63
C LYS A 194 14.25 -14.27 17.48
N ARG A 195 14.70 -13.62 18.56
CA ARG A 195 15.33 -12.30 18.49
C ARG A 195 16.57 -12.46 17.62
N SER A 196 16.40 -12.49 16.31
CA SER A 196 17.50 -12.33 15.38
C SER A 196 17.83 -10.85 15.42
N TYR A 197 18.95 -10.59 16.07
CA TYR A 197 19.65 -9.31 16.23
C TYR A 197 19.80 -8.58 14.90
#